data_AF-A0AAN7Y4T2-F1
#
_entry.id   AF-A0AAN7Y4T2-F1
#
_cell.length_a   1.000
_cell.length_b   1.000
_cell.length_c   1.000
_cell.angle_alpha   90.00
_cell.angle_beta   90.00
_cell.angle_gamma   90.00
#
_symmetry.space_group_name_H-M   'P 1'
#
loop_
_entity.id
_entity.type
_entity.pdbx_description
1 polymer ?
#
loop_
_entity_poly.entity_id
_entity_poly.type
_entity_poly.pdbx_seq_one_letter_code
_entity_poly.pdbx_strand_id
1 'polypeptide(L)'
;MSRDQMAESEATSSPEADTPQSGVEDDSKLGSARMRNSKSSKPRLTAVQKNTNHKDAENKRRTAIRDRFTELSQLVPEATGQERSEQVMLAKTKGYLQAALEEIREMEHIAQQQGIQLPDDARLRDSDYGGPKWKQPHLAKYERSKNKKLAKGTIGVQDDADGEAEDD
;
A
#
# COMPACT_ATOMS: atom_id res chain seq x y z
N MET A 1 69.40 -23.73 -17.21
CA MET A 1 68.43 -24.68 -16.64
C MET A 1 67.09 -23.95 -16.70
N SER A 2 66.30 -24.16 -17.78
CA SER A 2 65.18 -25.12 -17.85
C SER A 2 64.04 -24.69 -16.90
N ARG A 3 62.78 -24.46 -17.29
CA ARG A 3 62.00 -24.79 -18.50
C ARG A 3 60.66 -24.02 -18.38
N ASP A 4 60.18 -23.48 -19.51
CA ASP A 4 58.79 -23.37 -20.01
C ASP A 4 57.63 -23.95 -19.15
N GLN A 5 56.36 -23.51 -19.15
CA GLN A 5 55.46 -22.83 -20.11
C GLN A 5 54.14 -22.52 -19.32
N MET A 6 53.50 -21.35 -19.42
CA MET A 6 52.35 -21.02 -20.31
C MET A 6 51.18 -22.02 -20.36
N ALA A 7 49.96 -21.55 -20.03
CA ALA A 7 48.74 -21.80 -20.78
C ALA A 7 47.62 -20.82 -20.37
N GLU A 8 47.09 -20.13 -21.37
CA GLU A 8 46.04 -19.12 -21.39
C GLU A 8 44.62 -19.71 -21.36
N SER A 9 43.63 -18.82 -21.58
CA SER A 9 42.27 -19.00 -22.12
C SER A 9 41.12 -19.02 -21.09
N GLU A 10 39.95 -18.44 -21.31
CA GLU A 10 39.39 -17.42 -22.22
C GLU A 10 37.97 -17.13 -21.70
N ALA A 11 37.35 -16.03 -22.12
CA ALA A 11 35.99 -15.62 -21.75
C ALA A 11 34.90 -16.46 -22.45
N THR A 12 33.77 -16.75 -21.77
CA THR A 12 32.43 -16.94 -22.39
C THR A 12 31.35 -16.60 -21.34
N SER A 13 30.61 -15.49 -21.49
CA SER A 13 29.21 -15.36 -21.97
C SER A 13 28.11 -16.01 -21.10
N SER A 14 27.15 -15.18 -20.64
CA SER A 14 25.78 -15.57 -20.22
C SER A 14 25.00 -16.21 -21.39
N PRO A 15 23.85 -16.88 -21.17
CA PRO A 15 22.57 -16.15 -21.08
C PRO A 15 21.42 -16.81 -20.25
N GLU A 16 20.45 -15.94 -19.93
CA GLU A 16 18.98 -16.14 -20.02
C GLU A 16 18.11 -16.81 -18.96
N ALA A 17 16.88 -16.29 -19.00
CA ALA A 17 15.79 -16.33 -18.05
C ALA A 17 14.84 -17.49 -18.32
N ASP A 18 14.05 -17.89 -17.32
CA ASP A 18 12.79 -18.59 -17.59
C ASP A 18 11.72 -18.22 -16.56
N THR A 19 10.56 -17.86 -17.09
CA THR A 19 9.32 -17.47 -16.42
C THR A 19 8.28 -18.51 -16.79
N PRO A 20 7.66 -19.25 -15.86
CA PRO A 20 6.51 -20.07 -16.25
C PRO A 20 5.20 -19.28 -16.09
N GLN A 21 4.54 -19.13 -17.22
CA GLN A 21 3.21 -18.59 -17.46
C GLN A 21 2.09 -19.29 -16.67
N SER A 22 0.98 -18.56 -16.55
CA SER A 22 -0.34 -19.07 -16.18
C SER A 22 -0.90 -20.01 -17.25
N GLY A 23 -1.53 -21.10 -16.81
CA GLY A 23 -2.44 -21.90 -17.62
C GLY A 23 -3.66 -22.24 -16.77
N VAL A 24 -4.78 -21.59 -17.06
CA VAL A 24 -6.12 -21.94 -16.58
C VAL A 24 -6.74 -22.87 -17.61
N GLU A 25 -7.06 -24.09 -17.21
CA GLU A 25 -8.00 -24.96 -17.93
C GLU A 25 -8.95 -25.57 -16.90
N ASP A 26 -10.23 -25.47 -17.23
CA ASP A 26 -11.42 -25.79 -16.44
C ASP A 26 -12.02 -27.14 -16.88
N ASP A 27 -12.84 -27.69 -16.01
CA ASP A 27 -13.83 -28.77 -16.18
C ASP A 27 -13.35 -30.23 -16.19
N SER A 28 -13.55 -30.92 -15.06
CA SER A 28 -14.73 -31.80 -14.95
C SER A 28 -14.83 -32.49 -13.58
N LYS A 29 -16.08 -32.80 -13.27
CA LYS A 29 -16.71 -33.00 -11.97
C LYS A 29 -16.66 -34.48 -11.52
N LEU A 30 -16.79 -34.65 -10.20
CA LEU A 30 -17.21 -35.85 -9.45
C LEU A 30 -16.13 -36.82 -8.93
N GLY A 31 -15.84 -36.67 -7.63
CA GLY A 31 -15.87 -37.80 -6.71
C GLY A 31 -14.56 -38.56 -6.46
N SER A 32 -13.81 -38.14 -5.45
CA SER A 32 -13.45 -39.06 -4.34
C SER A 32 -12.77 -38.28 -3.21
N ALA A 33 -13.53 -38.09 -2.13
CA ALA A 33 -13.06 -37.52 -0.89
C ALA A 33 -12.17 -38.52 -0.12
N ARG A 34 -10.93 -38.71 -0.56
CA ARG A 34 -9.82 -39.29 0.22
C ARG A 34 -8.59 -39.28 -0.68
N MET A 35 -7.43 -38.91 -0.15
CA MET A 35 -6.15 -38.70 -0.85
C MET A 35 -5.89 -37.27 -1.33
N ARG A 36 -5.87 -36.33 -0.38
CA ARG A 36 -5.12 -35.07 -0.51
C ARG A 36 -4.06 -34.97 0.58
N ASN A 37 -3.19 -35.98 0.68
CA ASN A 37 -2.03 -35.99 1.57
C ASN A 37 -0.70 -36.11 0.80
N SER A 38 -0.54 -35.28 -0.24
CA SER A 38 0.74 -35.10 -0.94
C SER A 38 0.86 -33.71 -1.56
N LYS A 39 0.25 -32.69 -0.92
CA LYS A 39 0.75 -31.33 -1.09
C LYS A 39 2.02 -31.27 -0.28
N SER A 40 3.16 -31.01 -0.92
CA SER A 40 4.39 -30.53 -0.31
C SER A 40 4.05 -29.52 0.79
N SER A 41 3.91 -30.05 2.00
CA SER A 41 3.36 -29.32 3.14
C SER A 41 4.49 -28.45 3.62
N LYS A 42 4.46 -27.17 3.24
CA LYS A 42 5.37 -26.18 3.81
C LYS A 42 5.37 -26.41 5.34
N PRO A 43 6.52 -26.68 5.96
CA PRO A 43 6.57 -26.98 7.38
C PRO A 43 5.93 -25.82 8.16
N ARG A 44 5.15 -26.14 9.19
CA ARG A 44 4.58 -25.12 10.08
C ARG A 44 5.75 -24.36 10.71
N LEU A 45 5.84 -23.06 10.44
CA LEU A 45 6.89 -22.18 10.95
C LEU A 45 7.01 -22.32 12.47
N THR A 46 8.22 -22.52 12.97
CA THR A 46 8.51 -22.53 14.41
C THR A 46 8.24 -21.14 15.02
N ALA A 47 8.08 -21.06 16.35
CA ALA A 47 7.87 -19.76 17.01
C ALA A 47 9.00 -18.76 16.70
N VAL A 48 10.25 -19.25 16.63
CA VAL A 48 11.43 -18.46 16.25
C VAL A 48 11.31 -17.98 14.79
N GLN A 49 10.97 -18.87 13.86
CA GLN A 49 10.79 -18.51 12.44
C GLN A 49 9.63 -17.54 12.21
N LYS A 50 8.55 -17.64 12.99
CA LYS A 50 7.45 -16.67 12.93
C LYS A 50 7.90 -15.29 13.39
N ASN A 51 8.72 -15.22 14.44
CA ASN A 51 9.25 -13.96 14.95
C ASN A 51 10.19 -13.30 13.93
N THR A 52 11.11 -14.06 13.34
CA THR A 52 11.99 -13.54 12.29
C THR A 52 11.20 -13.08 11.07
N ASN A 53 10.29 -13.92 10.56
CA ASN A 53 9.48 -13.57 9.39
C ASN A 53 8.60 -12.34 9.65
N HIS A 54 8.06 -12.17 10.86
CA HIS A 54 7.30 -10.98 11.22
C HIS A 54 8.16 -9.71 11.19
N LYS A 55 9.37 -9.76 11.78
CA LYS A 55 10.34 -8.65 11.74
C LYS A 55 10.75 -8.31 10.31
N ASP A 56 11.03 -9.33 9.50
CA ASP A 56 11.46 -9.15 8.11
C ASP A 56 10.34 -8.56 7.25
N ALA A 57 9.11 -9.08 7.39
CA ALA A 57 7.95 -8.56 6.68
C ALA A 57 7.66 -7.10 7.06
N GLU A 58 7.78 -6.76 8.34
CA GLU A 58 7.58 -5.40 8.81
C GLU A 58 8.71 -4.46 8.36
N ASN A 59 9.96 -4.90 8.42
CA ASN A 59 11.09 -4.13 7.89
C ASN A 59 10.90 -3.87 6.39
N LYS A 60 10.53 -4.89 5.61
CA LYS A 60 10.21 -4.75 4.18
C LYS A 60 9.08 -3.76 3.96
N ARG A 61 7.99 -3.84 4.74
CA ARG A 61 6.87 -2.90 4.68
C ARG A 61 7.34 -1.47 4.93
N ARG A 62 8.15 -1.25 5.97
CA ARG A 62 8.67 0.07 6.34
C ARG A 62 9.61 0.64 5.29
N THR A 63 10.52 -0.17 4.75
CA THR A 63 11.42 0.26 3.67
C THR A 63 10.62 0.66 2.43
N ALA A 64 9.66 -0.18 2.00
CA ALA A 64 8.81 0.15 0.86
C ALA A 64 8.01 1.44 1.06
N ILE A 65 7.55 1.74 2.28
CA ILE A 65 6.90 3.02 2.57
C ILE A 65 7.90 4.17 2.40
N ARG A 66 9.10 4.08 2.99
CA ARG A 66 10.09 5.15 2.89
C ARG A 66 10.52 5.42 1.46
N ASP A 67 10.72 4.38 0.66
CA ASP A 67 11.10 4.52 -0.75
C ASP A 67 10.05 5.33 -1.52
N ARG A 68 8.75 5.09 -1.24
CA ARG A 68 7.66 5.89 -1.82
C ARG A 68 7.66 7.35 -1.35
N PHE A 69 8.05 7.63 -0.11
CA PHE A 69 8.18 9.01 0.38
C PHE A 69 9.36 9.73 -0.30
N THR A 70 10.46 9.03 -0.54
CA THR A 70 11.60 9.57 -1.30
C THR A 70 11.20 9.85 -2.75
N GLU A 71 10.51 8.93 -3.45
CA GLU A 71 9.96 9.18 -4.80
C GLU A 71 9.03 10.41 -4.81
N LEU A 72 8.13 10.52 -3.83
CA LEU A 72 7.19 11.63 -3.76
C LEU A 72 7.88 12.98 -3.51
N SER A 73 8.99 13.00 -2.78
CA SER A 73 9.80 14.21 -2.56
C SER A 73 10.47 14.75 -3.83
N GLN A 74 10.66 13.89 -4.84
CA GLN A 74 11.21 14.28 -6.15
C GLN A 74 10.12 14.84 -7.07
N LEU A 75 8.88 14.39 -6.92
CA LEU A 75 7.73 14.85 -7.71
C LEU A 75 7.15 16.18 -7.24
N VAL A 76 7.25 16.48 -5.94
CA VAL A 76 6.72 17.70 -5.34
C VAL A 76 7.87 18.68 -5.10
N PRO A 77 8.00 19.75 -5.91
CA PRO A 77 9.14 20.67 -5.82
C PRO A 77 9.31 21.27 -4.41
N GLU A 78 8.20 21.56 -3.74
CA GLU A 78 8.22 22.17 -2.41
C GLU A 78 8.62 21.19 -1.28
N ALA A 79 8.59 19.88 -1.54
CA ALA A 79 8.83 18.83 -0.54
C ALA A 79 10.19 18.14 -0.71
N THR A 80 11.02 18.58 -1.66
CA THR A 80 12.36 18.03 -1.87
C THR A 80 13.20 18.16 -0.60
N GLY A 81 13.81 17.06 -0.16
CA GLY A 81 14.58 16.99 1.08
C GLY A 81 13.76 16.84 2.37
N GLN A 82 12.43 16.77 2.30
CA GLN A 82 11.55 16.55 3.46
C GLN A 82 11.03 15.11 3.59
N GLU A 83 11.69 14.15 2.95
CA GLU A 83 11.35 12.72 2.97
C GLU A 83 11.22 12.10 4.38
N ARG A 84 11.84 12.70 5.40
CA ARG A 84 11.77 12.24 6.79
C ARG A 84 10.59 12.77 7.60
N SER A 85 9.91 13.82 7.12
CA SER A 85 8.76 14.41 7.81
C SER A 85 7.48 14.02 7.10
N GLU A 86 6.98 12.81 7.41
CA GLU A 86 5.86 12.20 6.68
C GLU A 86 4.63 13.12 6.62
N GLN A 87 4.27 13.75 7.74
CA GLN A 87 3.12 14.66 7.82
C GLN A 87 3.31 15.91 6.97
N VAL A 88 4.50 16.53 7.02
CA VAL A 88 4.78 17.77 6.27
C VAL A 88 4.80 17.47 4.78
N MET A 89 5.40 16.36 4.38
CA MET A 89 5.45 15.92 2.98
C MET A 89 4.02 15.74 2.44
N LEU A 90 3.17 14.97 3.12
CA LEU A 90 1.78 14.77 2.70
C LEU A 90 0.97 16.08 2.64
N ALA A 91 1.18 17.00 3.58
CA ALA A 91 0.51 18.30 3.57
C ALA A 91 0.92 19.15 2.36
N LYS A 92 2.22 19.18 2.03
CA LYS A 92 2.74 19.87 0.85
C LYS A 92 2.27 19.23 -0.45
N THR A 93 2.30 17.90 -0.54
CA THR A 93 1.76 17.18 -1.70
C THR A 93 0.29 17.52 -1.93
N LYS A 94 -0.53 17.60 -0.87
CA LYS A 94 -1.91 18.04 -0.99
C LYS A 94 -2.00 19.44 -1.59
N GLY A 95 -1.23 20.39 -1.08
CA GLY A 95 -1.21 21.76 -1.59
C GLY A 95 -0.81 21.83 -3.07
N TYR A 96 0.25 21.11 -3.45
CA TYR A 96 0.71 21.01 -4.83
C TYR A 96 -0.38 20.45 -5.77
N LEU A 97 -1.08 19.40 -5.35
CA LEU A 97 -2.19 18.84 -6.14
C LEU A 97 -3.34 19.83 -6.29
N GLN A 98 -3.67 20.61 -5.25
CA GLN A 98 -4.70 21.65 -5.33
C GLN A 98 -4.32 22.73 -6.34
N ALA A 99 -3.08 23.23 -6.28
CA ALA A 99 -2.57 24.24 -7.21
C ALA A 99 -2.55 23.72 -8.66
N ALA A 100 -2.10 22.49 -8.88
CA ALA A 100 -2.08 21.88 -10.22
C ALA A 100 -3.49 21.74 -10.81
N LEU A 101 -4.50 21.42 -10.00
CA LEU A 101 -5.90 21.35 -10.44
C LEU A 101 -6.46 22.73 -10.79
N GLU A 102 -6.11 23.76 -10.02
CA GLU A 102 -6.48 25.16 -10.33
C GLU A 102 -5.83 25.63 -11.63
N GLU A 103 -4.55 25.32 -11.84
CA GLU A 103 -3.83 25.63 -13.07
C GLU A 103 -4.47 24.97 -14.29
N ILE A 104 -4.86 23.69 -14.19
CA ILE A 104 -5.59 22.99 -15.26
C ILE A 104 -6.89 23.74 -15.59
N ARG A 105 -7.69 24.16 -14.59
CA ARG A 105 -8.93 24.91 -14.82
C ARG A 105 -8.68 26.25 -15.51
N GLU A 106 -7.63 26.96 -15.10
CA GLU A 106 -7.26 28.24 -15.73
C GLU A 106 -6.85 28.02 -17.19
N MET A 107 -6.05 27.00 -17.47
CA MET A 107 -5.67 26.63 -18.85
C MET A 107 -6.88 26.27 -19.70
N GLU A 108 -7.86 25.53 -19.16
CA GLU A 108 -9.11 25.23 -19.85
C GLU A 108 -9.89 26.50 -20.19
N HIS A 109 -9.96 27.45 -19.25
CA HIS A 109 -10.63 28.72 -19.46
C HIS A 109 -9.95 29.55 -20.56
N ILE A 110 -8.61 29.63 -20.55
CA ILE A 110 -7.83 30.29 -21.60
C ILE A 110 -8.05 29.61 -22.97
N ALA A 111 -8.02 28.28 -23.02
CA ALA A 111 -8.26 27.52 -24.26
C ALA A 111 -9.65 27.80 -24.83
N GLN A 112 -10.68 27.86 -23.97
CA GLN A 112 -12.05 28.20 -24.37
C GLN A 112 -12.15 29.62 -24.93
N GLN A 113 -11.48 30.59 -24.31
CA GLN A 113 -11.43 31.97 -24.82
C GLN A 113 -10.76 32.07 -26.18
N GLN A 114 -9.77 31.21 -26.45
CA GLN A 114 -9.09 31.09 -27.73
C GLN A 114 -9.88 30.26 -28.77
N GLY A 115 -11.05 29.72 -28.40
CA GLY A 115 -11.89 28.89 -29.28
C GLY A 115 -11.35 27.49 -29.50
N ILE A 116 -10.41 27.02 -28.67
CA ILE A 116 -9.87 25.67 -28.72
C ILE A 116 -10.84 24.73 -28.01
N GLN A 117 -11.42 23.81 -28.76
CA GLN A 117 -12.34 22.80 -28.22
C GLN A 117 -11.54 21.66 -27.59
N LEU A 118 -11.66 21.53 -26.27
CA LEU A 118 -11.13 20.38 -25.52
C LEU A 118 -12.12 19.21 -25.60
N PRO A 119 -11.65 17.98 -25.82
CA PRO A 119 -12.51 16.80 -25.78
C PRO A 119 -13.03 16.59 -24.34
N ASP A 120 -14.24 16.03 -24.22
CA ASP A 120 -14.97 15.96 -22.94
C ASP A 120 -14.28 15.09 -21.88
N ASP A 121 -13.44 14.14 -22.29
CA ASP A 121 -12.63 13.29 -21.42
C ASP A 121 -11.39 14.00 -20.85
N ALA A 122 -10.92 15.06 -21.53
CA ALA A 122 -9.83 15.90 -21.05
C ALA A 122 -10.29 17.00 -20.08
N ARG A 123 -11.60 17.28 -20.02
CA ARG A 123 -12.17 18.29 -19.13
C ARG A 123 -12.18 17.83 -17.68
N LEU A 124 -11.60 18.65 -16.81
CA LEU A 124 -11.53 18.39 -15.39
C LEU A 124 -12.90 18.60 -14.72
N ARG A 125 -13.56 17.53 -14.28
CA ARG A 125 -14.85 17.63 -13.57
C ARG A 125 -14.64 17.58 -12.06
N ASP A 126 -15.50 18.31 -11.35
CA ASP A 126 -15.51 18.32 -9.88
C ASP A 126 -15.77 16.93 -9.26
N SER A 127 -16.33 15.99 -10.02
CA SER A 127 -16.55 14.61 -9.56
C SER A 127 -15.29 13.75 -9.54
N ASP A 128 -14.25 14.11 -10.29
CA ASP A 128 -13.11 13.23 -10.53
C ASP A 128 -12.15 13.18 -9.32
N TYR A 129 -12.12 14.23 -8.48
CA TYR A 129 -11.17 14.39 -7.36
C TYR A 129 -11.82 14.51 -5.99
N GLY A 130 -12.82 13.65 -5.72
CA GLY A 130 -13.36 13.58 -4.39
C GLY A 130 -14.53 14.54 -4.14
N GLY A 131 -15.27 14.90 -5.20
CA GLY A 131 -16.43 15.80 -5.13
C GLY A 131 -17.54 15.36 -4.16
N PRO A 132 -18.70 16.03 -4.13
CA PRO A 132 -19.75 15.81 -3.12
C PRO A 132 -20.24 14.36 -2.98
N LYS A 133 -20.00 13.53 -4.00
CA LYS A 133 -20.37 12.11 -4.06
C LYS A 133 -19.26 11.16 -3.63
N TRP A 134 -18.05 11.64 -3.36
CA TRP A 134 -16.94 10.81 -2.92
C TRP A 134 -17.17 10.29 -1.51
N LYS A 135 -17.03 8.97 -1.35
CA LYS A 135 -17.21 8.28 -0.09
C LYS A 135 -15.93 7.52 0.22
N GLN A 136 -15.41 7.69 1.44
CA GLN A 136 -14.33 6.83 1.93
C GLN A 136 -14.92 5.43 2.24
N PRO A 137 -14.65 4.39 1.43
CA PRO A 137 -15.36 3.11 1.58
C PRO A 137 -14.96 2.37 2.86
N HIS A 138 -13.80 2.71 3.43
CA HIS A 138 -13.23 2.02 4.60
C HIS A 138 -13.41 2.79 5.91
N LEU A 139 -13.66 4.10 5.86
CA LEU A 139 -13.78 4.93 7.06
C LEU A 139 -15.04 4.57 7.86
N ALA A 140 -16.17 4.32 7.19
CA ALA A 140 -17.40 3.92 7.85
C ALA A 140 -17.25 2.62 8.67
N LYS A 141 -16.41 1.68 8.22
CA LYS A 141 -16.11 0.45 8.97
C LYS A 141 -15.24 0.76 10.20
N TYR A 142 -14.24 1.63 10.04
CA TYR A 142 -13.40 2.10 11.14
C TYR A 142 -14.24 2.82 12.20
N GLU A 143 -15.08 3.77 11.80
CA GLU A 143 -15.97 4.51 12.69
C GLU A 143 -16.96 3.60 13.43
N ARG A 144 -17.58 2.63 12.74
CA ARG A 144 -18.42 1.61 13.40
C ARG A 144 -17.63 0.78 14.42
N SER A 145 -16.41 0.38 14.10
CA SER A 145 -15.56 -0.39 15.02
C SER A 145 -15.11 0.43 16.22
N LYS A 146 -14.82 1.73 16.01
CA LYS A 146 -14.44 2.69 17.04
C LYS A 146 -15.63 2.97 17.96
N ASN A 147 -16.81 3.24 17.41
CA ASN A 147 -18.04 3.46 18.17
C ASN A 147 -18.45 2.20 18.95
N LYS A 148 -18.29 1.00 18.37
CA LYS A 148 -18.53 -0.26 19.08
C LYS A 148 -17.55 -0.47 20.26
N LYS A 149 -16.28 -0.07 20.12
CA LYS A 149 -15.30 -0.10 21.20
C LYS A 149 -15.60 0.95 22.29
N LEU A 150 -16.00 2.15 21.91
CA LEU A 150 -16.44 3.22 22.82
C LEU A 150 -17.66 2.80 23.64
N ALA A 151 -18.68 2.23 22.98
CA ALA A 151 -19.89 1.72 23.64
C ALA A 151 -19.59 0.55 24.59
N LYS A 152 -18.62 -0.31 24.24
CA LYS A 152 -18.19 -1.40 25.12
C LYS A 152 -17.36 -0.91 26.32
N GLY A 153 -16.64 0.22 26.18
CA GLY A 153 -15.89 0.84 27.27
C GLY A 153 -16.75 1.64 28.25
N THR A 154 -17.93 2.10 27.84
CA THR A 154 -18.87 2.84 28.70
C THR A 154 -19.77 1.93 29.55
N ILE A 155 -19.96 0.67 29.14
CA ILE A 155 -20.72 -0.32 29.92
C ILE A 155 -19.91 -0.94 31.08
N GLY A 156 -18.59 -0.74 31.12
CA GLY A 156 -17.71 -1.33 32.16
C GLY A 156 -17.37 -0.42 33.35
N VAL A 157 -18.05 0.72 33.54
CA VAL A 157 -17.72 1.74 34.58
C VAL A 157 -18.87 2.01 35.56
N GLN A 158 -19.98 1.26 35.50
CA GLN A 158 -21.08 1.39 36.46
C GLN A 158 -21.43 0.01 37.03
N ASP A 159 -20.65 -0.48 37.99
CA ASP A 159 -21.03 -1.60 38.88
C ASP A 159 -20.05 -1.64 40.08
N ASP A 160 -19.88 -0.54 40.83
CA ASP A 160 -19.12 -0.54 42.12
C ASP A 160 -19.48 0.70 42.97
N ALA A 161 -20.77 0.98 43.17
CA ALA A 161 -21.21 2.02 44.11
C ALA A 161 -22.49 1.59 44.83
N ASP A 162 -22.39 0.53 45.63
CA ASP A 162 -23.34 0.27 46.72
C ASP A 162 -22.64 -0.57 47.79
N GLY A 163 -22.49 -0.01 48.99
CA GLY A 163 -21.88 -0.71 50.12
C GLY A 163 -21.72 0.17 51.35
N GLU A 164 -22.65 -0.02 52.29
CA GLU A 164 -22.58 0.28 53.73
C GLU A 164 -22.99 1.70 54.16
N ALA A 165 -24.31 1.87 54.27
CA ALA A 165 -24.92 2.79 55.22
C ALA A 165 -24.83 2.20 56.64
N GLU A 166 -24.67 3.11 57.59
CA GLU A 166 -24.49 2.92 59.04
C GLU A 166 -25.59 2.08 59.72
N ASP A 167 -25.22 1.31 60.75
CA ASP A 167 -26.10 0.91 61.84
C ASP A 167 -25.30 0.83 63.16
N ASP A 168 -25.75 1.66 64.12
CA ASP A 168 -25.55 1.75 65.59
C ASP A 168 -24.17 1.53 66.27
#